data_AF-A0A1G3HQC8-F1
#
_entry.id   AF-A0A1G3HQC8-F1
#
_cell.length_a   1.000
_cell.length_b   1.000
_cell.length_c   1.000
_cell.angle_alpha   90.00
_cell.angle_beta   90.00
_cell.angle_gamma   90.00
#
_symmetry.space_group_name_H-M   'P 1'
#
loop_
_entity.id
_entity.type
_entity.pdbx_description
1 polymer ?
#
loop_
_entity_poly.entity_id
_entity_poly.type
_entity_poly.pdbx_seq_one_letter_code
_entity_poly.pdbx_strand_id
1 'polypeptide(L)'
;MEMPGCSLCMGNQAQIRKGSTAVSTSTRNFPNRLGIDTRVFLNSAELAAVTALLGRIPTVAEYMEQVKSLEAKSADVYRYMNFDQIAEFKELADTVTV
;
A
#
# COMPACT_ATOMS: atom_id res chain seq x y z
N MET A 1 10.56 6.09 4.22
CA MET A 1 9.68 5.99 3.05
C MET A 1 10.55 5.80 1.83
N GLU A 2 10.10 4.97 0.90
CA GLU A 2 10.81 4.69 -0.35
C GLU A 2 10.47 5.73 -1.42
N MET A 3 11.34 5.91 -2.42
CA MET A 3 11.03 6.75 -3.58
C MET A 3 9.92 6.13 -4.45
N PRO A 4 9.11 6.93 -5.18
CA PRO A 4 8.09 6.41 -6.09
C PRO A 4 8.70 5.41 -7.09
N GLY A 5 8.21 4.16 -7.06
CA GLY A 5 8.72 3.07 -7.88
C GLY A 5 8.23 1.71 -7.40
N CYS A 6 8.71 0.62 -8.03
CA CYS A 6 8.28 -0.74 -7.70
C CYS A 6 8.70 -1.20 -6.30
N SER A 7 9.78 -0.63 -5.73
CA SER A 7 10.30 -0.98 -4.40
C SER A 7 10.37 -2.52 -4.20
N LEU A 8 9.86 -3.03 -3.08
CA LEU A 8 9.85 -4.45 -2.70
C LEU A 8 9.01 -5.34 -3.63
N CYS A 9 8.08 -4.79 -4.41
CA CYS A 9 7.17 -5.58 -5.26
C CYS A 9 7.92 -6.45 -6.27
N MET A 10 9.08 -5.97 -6.75
CA MET A 10 9.90 -6.72 -7.71
C MET A 10 10.97 -7.59 -7.06
N GLY A 11 11.48 -7.20 -5.88
CA GLY A 11 12.54 -7.91 -5.16
C GLY A 11 13.91 -7.92 -5.85
N ASN A 12 14.11 -7.05 -6.86
CA ASN A 12 15.35 -6.94 -7.63
C ASN A 12 16.34 -5.90 -7.07
N GLN A 13 15.94 -5.16 -6.03
CA GLN A 13 16.77 -4.16 -5.34
C GLN A 13 16.72 -4.46 -3.84
N ALA A 14 15.81 -3.81 -3.11
CA ALA A 14 15.55 -4.12 -1.72
C ALA A 14 14.84 -5.47 -1.57
N GLN A 15 15.16 -6.17 -0.49
CA GLN A 15 14.51 -7.43 -0.10
C GLN A 15 14.21 -7.41 1.39
N ILE A 16 13.14 -8.11 1.77
CA ILE A 16 12.81 -8.32 3.18
C ILE A 16 13.77 -9.34 3.81
N ARG A 17 13.80 -9.37 5.15
CA ARG A 17 14.68 -10.28 5.90
C ARG A 17 14.46 -11.74 5.48
N LYS A 18 15.56 -12.48 5.28
CA LYS A 18 15.52 -13.93 4.98
C LYS A 18 14.66 -14.68 6.00
N GLY A 19 13.82 -15.60 5.54
CA GLY A 19 12.98 -16.44 6.41
C GLY A 19 11.77 -15.72 7.03
N SER A 20 11.59 -14.43 6.76
CA SER A 20 10.52 -13.65 7.38
C SER A 20 9.14 -13.95 6.77
N THR A 21 8.11 -13.61 7.53
CA THR A 21 6.73 -13.59 7.05
C THR A 21 6.32 -12.15 6.79
N ALA A 22 5.69 -11.89 5.64
CA ALA A 22 5.24 -10.57 5.25
C ALA A 22 3.78 -10.60 4.80
N VAL A 23 3.14 -9.45 4.98
CA VAL A 23 1.81 -9.12 4.48
C VAL A 23 2.00 -7.96 3.51
N SER A 24 1.55 -8.10 2.27
CA SER A 24 1.91 -7.21 1.17
C SER A 24 0.72 -6.87 0.28
N THR A 25 0.63 -5.60 -0.10
CA THR A 25 -0.31 -5.09 -1.12
C THR A 25 0.24 -5.19 -2.54
N SER A 26 1.35 -5.91 -2.73
CA SER A 26 1.89 -6.20 -4.06
C SER A 26 1.01 -7.18 -4.82
N THR A 27 1.38 -7.47 -6.07
CA THR A 27 0.57 -8.32 -6.96
C THR A 27 0.98 -9.79 -6.94
N ARG A 28 2.11 -10.16 -6.33
CA ARG A 28 2.70 -11.50 -6.47
C ARG A 28 3.44 -11.95 -5.21
N ASN A 29 3.22 -13.20 -4.80
CA ASN A 29 3.83 -13.83 -3.62
C ASN A 29 4.52 -15.17 -3.91
N PHE A 30 4.97 -15.40 -5.15
CA PHE A 30 5.70 -16.63 -5.48
C PHE A 30 7.00 -16.77 -4.66
N PRO A 31 7.52 -18.00 -4.47
CA PRO A 31 8.71 -18.23 -3.66
C PRO A 31 9.89 -17.34 -4.07
N ASN A 32 10.60 -16.79 -3.08
CA ASN A 32 11.75 -15.90 -3.26
C ASN A 32 11.47 -14.58 -3.99
N ARG A 33 10.20 -14.15 -4.08
CA ARG A 33 9.84 -12.87 -4.73
C ARG A 33 10.25 -11.65 -3.91
N LEU A 34 9.75 -11.50 -2.67
CA LEU A 34 10.07 -10.33 -1.83
C LEU A 34 11.39 -10.51 -1.06
N GLY A 35 11.86 -11.75 -0.92
CA GLY A 35 13.09 -12.09 -0.23
C GLY A 35 13.27 -13.61 -0.10
N ILE A 36 14.48 -14.04 0.22
CA ILE A 36 14.85 -15.46 0.27
C ILE A 36 14.15 -16.20 1.43
N ASP A 37 13.61 -17.37 1.14
CA ASP A 37 12.92 -18.25 2.10
C ASP A 37 11.75 -17.57 2.83
N THR A 38 11.08 -16.61 2.18
CA THR A 38 10.00 -15.82 2.80
C THR A 38 8.62 -16.43 2.58
N ARG A 39 7.70 -16.10 3.49
CA ARG A 39 6.26 -16.39 3.37
C ARG A 39 5.48 -15.10 3.21
N VAL A 40 4.82 -14.92 2.08
CA VAL A 40 4.16 -13.65 1.73
C VAL A 40 2.66 -13.86 1.52
N PHE A 41 1.86 -13.07 2.23
CA PHE A 41 0.39 -13.04 2.09
C PHE A 41 -0.01 -11.77 1.34
N LEU A 42 -0.84 -11.90 0.30
CA LEU A 42 -1.36 -10.78 -0.47
C LEU A 42 -2.68 -10.30 0.14
N ASN A 43 -2.84 -8.99 0.32
CA ASN A 43 -4.02 -8.41 0.95
C ASN A 43 -4.21 -6.91 0.62
N SER A 44 -5.27 -6.30 1.17
CA SER A 44 -5.56 -4.86 1.04
C SER A 44 -4.66 -3.99 1.93
N ALA A 45 -4.62 -2.69 1.64
CA ALA A 45 -3.81 -1.73 2.41
C ALA A 45 -4.31 -1.59 3.85
N GLU A 46 -5.63 -1.60 4.04
CA GLU A 46 -6.28 -1.52 5.36
C GLU A 46 -5.90 -2.72 6.22
N LEU A 47 -6.02 -3.94 5.68
CA LEU A 47 -5.66 -5.15 6.43
C LEU A 47 -4.15 -5.22 6.69
N ALA A 48 -3.31 -4.73 5.77
CA ALA A 48 -1.87 -4.64 5.97
C ALA A 48 -1.52 -3.68 7.11
N ALA A 49 -2.19 -2.53 7.18
CA ALA A 49 -2.04 -1.57 8.26
C ALA A 49 -2.45 -2.15 9.62
N VAL A 50 -3.62 -2.82 9.69
CA VAL A 50 -4.07 -3.50 10.91
C VAL A 50 -3.09 -4.61 11.33
N THR A 51 -2.60 -5.41 10.38
CA THR A 51 -1.62 -6.47 10.68
C THR A 51 -0.30 -5.89 11.17
N ALA A 52 0.14 -4.75 10.62
CA ALA A 52 1.35 -4.07 11.07
C ALA A 52 1.22 -3.53 12.50
N LEU A 53 0.04 -3.04 12.88
CA LEU A 53 -0.25 -2.59 14.25
C LEU A 53 -0.26 -3.75 15.26
N LEU A 54 -0.84 -4.89 14.89
CA LEU A 54 -1.00 -6.04 15.79
C LEU A 54 0.20 -7.01 15.79
N GLY A 55 1.05 -6.96 14.78
CA GLY A 55 2.16 -7.91 14.58
C GLY A 55 1.71 -9.33 14.17
N ARG A 56 0.43 -9.53 13.86
CA ARG A 56 -0.18 -10.79 13.41
C ARG A 56 -1.39 -10.54 12.52
N ILE A 57 -1.80 -11.55 11.75
CA ILE A 57 -3.07 -11.50 11.01
C ILE A 57 -4.22 -11.46 12.04
N PRO A 58 -5.10 -10.44 11.98
CA PRO A 58 -6.23 -10.31 12.90
C PRO A 58 -7.31 -11.35 12.63
N THR A 59 -8.20 -11.56 13.60
CA THR A 59 -9.52 -12.15 13.35
C THR A 59 -10.42 -11.16 12.60
N VAL A 60 -11.50 -11.65 12.00
CA VAL A 60 -12.48 -10.79 11.32
C VAL A 60 -13.06 -9.75 12.28
N ALA A 61 -13.40 -10.13 13.51
CA ALA A 61 -13.96 -9.22 14.50
C ALA A 61 -12.97 -8.10 14.87
N GLU A 62 -11.70 -8.44 15.11
CA GLU A 62 -10.64 -7.46 15.37
C GLU A 62 -10.44 -6.51 14.19
N TYR A 63 -10.44 -7.03 12.97
CA TYR A 63 -10.33 -6.23 11.76
C TYR A 63 -11.48 -5.22 11.64
N MET A 64 -12.73 -5.68 11.76
CA MET A 64 -13.92 -4.83 11.62
C MET A 64 -13.95 -3.71 12.68
N GLU A 65 -13.52 -4.01 13.91
CA GLU A 65 -13.43 -3.00 14.97
C GLU A 65 -12.38 -1.93 14.64
N GLN A 66 -11.20 -2.32 14.15
CA GLN A 66 -10.12 -1.39 13.82
C GLN A 66 -10.48 -0.45 12.65
N VAL A 67 -11.14 -0.97 11.61
CA VAL A 67 -11.48 -0.18 10.41
C VAL A 67 -12.71 0.69 10.57
N LYS A 68 -13.52 0.52 11.63
CA LYS A 68 -14.72 1.33 11.88
C LYS A 68 -14.44 2.83 11.93
N SER A 69 -13.27 3.22 12.46
CA SER A 69 -12.84 4.62 12.50
C SER A 69 -12.57 5.23 11.11
N LEU A 70 -12.26 4.39 10.11
CA LEU A 70 -11.99 4.79 8.73
C LEU A 70 -13.30 5.10 7.97
N GLU A 71 -14.37 4.36 8.27
CA GLU A 71 -15.69 4.57 7.62
C GLU A 71 -16.17 6.01 7.78
N ALA A 72 -16.01 6.57 8.98
CA ALA A 72 -16.42 7.94 9.31
C ALA A 72 -15.64 9.02 8.53
N LYS A 73 -14.47 8.70 7.96
CA LYS A 73 -13.60 9.62 7.21
C LYS A 73 -13.40 9.19 5.76
N SER A 74 -14.17 8.21 5.29
CA SER A 74 -14.00 7.59 3.97
C SER A 74 -14.01 8.60 2.82
N ALA A 75 -14.90 9.60 2.89
CA ALA A 75 -15.00 10.66 1.88
C ALA A 75 -13.73 11.52 1.75
N ASP A 76 -13.02 11.76 2.85
CA ASP A 76 -11.80 12.57 2.85
C ASP A 76 -10.56 11.74 2.50
N VAL A 77 -10.55 10.46 2.90
CA VAL A 77 -9.44 9.53 2.72
C VAL A 77 -9.36 9.01 1.28
N TYR A 78 -10.47 8.57 0.71
CA TYR A 78 -10.51 7.91 -0.60
C TYR A 78 -10.70 8.90 -1.76
N ARG A 79 -9.91 9.97 -1.78
CA ARG A 79 -9.90 10.94 -2.89
C ARG A 79 -8.81 10.59 -3.89
N TYR A 80 -9.18 10.52 -5.17
CA TYR A 80 -8.21 10.37 -6.26
C TYR A 80 -7.55 11.72 -6.60
N MET A 81 -6.38 11.63 -7.21
CA MET A 81 -5.64 12.79 -7.69
C MET A 81 -6.14 13.19 -9.08
N ASN A 82 -7.05 14.16 -9.12
CA ASN A 82 -7.57 14.75 -10.36
C ASN A 82 -6.76 16.01 -10.69
N PHE A 83 -5.77 15.91 -11.59
CA PHE A 83 -4.84 17.01 -11.88
C PHE A 83 -5.53 18.25 -12.46
N ASP A 84 -6.67 18.11 -13.12
CA ASP A 84 -7.50 19.21 -13.63
C ASP A 84 -8.15 20.04 -12.51
N GLN A 85 -8.25 19.47 -11.30
CA GLN A 85 -8.83 20.11 -10.12
C GLN A 85 -7.77 20.68 -9.17
N ILE A 86 -6.48 20.53 -9.49
CA ILE A 86 -5.36 21.03 -8.68
C ILE A 86 -4.75 22.25 -9.39
N ALA A 87 -4.84 23.41 -8.74
CA ALA A 87 -4.45 24.70 -9.32
C ALA A 87 -3.05 24.69 -9.92
N GLU A 88 -2.06 24.16 -9.19
CA GLU A 88 -0.66 24.09 -9.64
C GLU A 88 -0.48 23.36 -10.99
N PHE A 89 -1.23 22.27 -11.20
CA PHE A 89 -1.16 21.50 -12.46
C PHE A 89 -1.96 22.18 -13.56
N LYS A 90 -3.13 22.72 -13.24
CA LYS A 90 -4.00 23.41 -14.19
C LYS A 90 -3.33 24.69 -14.73
N GLU A 91 -2.80 25.52 -13.86
CA GLU A 91 -2.14 26.79 -14.24
C GLU A 91 -0.95 26.53 -15.15
N LEU A 92 -0.13 25.51 -14.86
CA LEU A 92 0.96 25.12 -15.73
C LEU A 92 0.45 24.65 -17.10
N ALA A 93 -0.59 23.81 -17.13
CA ALA A 93 -1.17 23.32 -18.38
C ALA A 93 -1.71 24.46 -19.26
N ASP A 94 -2.33 25.49 -18.68
CA ASP A 94 -2.87 26.65 -19.41
C ASP A 94 -1.78 27.48 -20.12
N THR A 95 -0.50 27.35 -19.71
CA THR A 95 0.63 28.03 -20.39
C THR A 95 1.12 27.31 -21.65
N VAL A 96 0.68 26.08 -21.90
CA VAL A 96 1.14 25.27 -23.03
C VAL A 96 0.30 25.56 -24.28
N THR A 97 0.91 26.17 -25.29
CA THR A 97 0.29 26.33 -26.63
C THR A 97 0.53 25.09 -27.50
N VAL A 98 -0.53 24.52 -28.07
CA VAL A 98 -0.51 23.37 -29.00
C VAL A 98 -0.54 23.84 -30.45
#